data_AF-A0A4U0XTU9-F1
#
_entry.id   AF-A0A4U0XTU9-F1
#
_cell.length_a   1.000
_cell.length_b   1.000
_cell.length_c   1.000
_cell.angle_alpha   90.00
_cell.angle_beta   90.00
_cell.angle_gamma   90.00
#
_symmetry.space_group_name_H-M   'P 1'
#
loop_
_entity.id
_entity.type
_entity.pdbx_description
1 polymer ?
#
loop_
_entity_poly.entity_id
_entity_poly.type
_entity_poly.pdbx_seq_one_letter_code
_entity_poly.pdbx_strand_id
1 'polypeptide(L)'
;MSTSSPSSSTYSSPSSSAPPKTDLVILCCHAIYARGPNSSVLNNPHDESQWHLQPFQRGEHETFMQHIAASFAYITTSTAHERTVLVISGGATRRGEGVGISEARSYLHAYCDGQTQTRVGAAGVNVDVETLLSEGQVLLEEYATDSLQNLLFSIVRFRRAVGTWPRMITVVTHAFKAERFLDLHAPAIHWPPDRIRVQGTSLASTLLAESTNAILPFATDLYASGPILAGKRAARGWRLVHLGGIVFAGLGDAVWRLLRWQGPERFGERLPWEEEEG
;
A
#
# COMPACT_ATOMS: atom_id res chain seq x y z
N MET A 1 14.13 68.62 19.66
CA MET A 1 14.67 67.38 19.07
C MET A 1 13.61 66.30 19.26
N SER A 2 12.79 66.10 18.24
CA SER A 2 11.66 65.15 18.26
C SER A 2 12.13 63.84 17.65
N THR A 3 12.16 62.76 18.42
CA THR A 3 12.48 61.42 17.92
C THR A 3 11.19 60.62 17.79
N SER A 4 10.69 60.54 16.56
CA SER A 4 9.62 59.66 16.13
C SER A 4 10.14 58.23 16.00
N SER A 5 9.58 57.29 16.76
CA SER A 5 9.79 55.85 16.61
C SER A 5 8.98 55.32 15.43
N PRO A 6 9.53 54.48 14.54
CA PRO A 6 8.76 53.84 13.49
C PRO A 6 7.98 52.65 14.05
N SER A 7 6.68 52.60 13.74
CA SER A 7 5.84 51.42 13.94
C SER A 7 6.34 50.27 13.06
N SER A 8 6.75 49.18 13.69
CA SER A 8 7.04 47.93 12.98
C SER A 8 5.72 47.31 12.56
N SER A 9 5.38 47.45 11.27
CA SER A 9 4.31 46.70 10.64
C SER A 9 4.75 45.25 10.49
N THR A 10 4.23 44.36 11.34
CA THR A 10 4.40 42.92 11.19
C THR A 10 3.54 42.44 10.02
N TYR A 11 4.16 42.37 8.84
CA TYR A 11 3.63 41.63 7.70
C TYR A 11 3.62 40.15 8.07
N SER A 12 2.48 39.65 8.55
CA SER A 12 2.26 38.21 8.67
C SER A 12 1.88 37.68 7.29
N SER A 13 2.87 37.15 6.58
CA SER A 13 2.62 36.31 5.41
C SER A 13 1.85 35.07 5.88
N PRO A 14 0.73 34.68 5.26
CA PRO A 14 0.09 33.42 5.58
C PRO A 14 1.01 32.29 5.12
N SER A 15 1.66 31.60 6.06
CA SER A 15 2.29 30.31 5.77
C SER A 15 1.17 29.31 5.51
N SER A 16 0.74 29.21 4.25
CA SER A 16 -0.13 28.13 3.79
C SER A 16 0.67 26.83 3.76
N SER A 17 1.00 26.26 4.92
CA SER A 17 1.51 24.89 5.00
C SER A 17 0.37 23.94 4.62
N ALA A 18 0.61 23.05 3.67
CA ALA A 18 -0.34 21.99 3.31
C ALA A 18 -0.83 21.25 4.57
N PRO A 19 -2.09 20.78 4.60
CA PRO A 19 -2.62 20.10 5.78
C PRO A 19 -1.78 18.86 6.11
N PRO A 20 -1.68 18.47 7.40
CA PRO A 20 -0.93 17.28 7.78
C PRO A 20 -1.54 16.05 7.10
N LYS A 21 -0.68 15.19 6.56
CA LYS A 21 -1.10 13.89 6.01
C LYS A 21 -1.53 12.99 7.17
N THR A 22 -2.78 12.55 7.16
CA THR A 22 -3.37 11.73 8.24
C THR A 22 -3.95 10.40 7.75
N ASP A 23 -4.18 10.27 6.45
CA ASP A 23 -4.92 9.16 5.86
C ASP A 23 -3.99 8.33 4.98
N LEU A 24 -3.95 7.02 5.23
CA LEU A 24 -3.18 6.06 4.46
C LEU A 24 -4.13 5.22 3.60
N VAL A 25 -3.98 5.29 2.28
CA VAL A 25 -4.59 4.35 1.35
C VAL A 25 -3.54 3.32 0.96
N ILE A 26 -3.85 2.04 1.12
CA ILE A 26 -2.96 0.94 0.75
C ILE A 26 -3.54 0.23 -0.47
N LEU A 27 -2.87 0.33 -1.62
CA LEU A 27 -3.17 -0.51 -2.78
C LEU A 27 -2.39 -1.81 -2.64
N CYS A 28 -3.06 -2.88 -2.21
CA CYS A 28 -2.45 -4.20 -2.09
C CYS A 28 -2.36 -4.86 -3.48
N CYS A 29 -1.15 -5.04 -3.97
CA CYS A 29 -0.94 -5.74 -5.22
C CYS A 29 -1.17 -7.25 -5.09
N HIS A 30 -1.44 -7.87 -6.25
CA HIS A 30 -1.63 -9.31 -6.33
C HIS A 30 -1.01 -9.96 -7.56
N ALA A 31 -0.55 -9.19 -8.54
CA ALA A 31 -0.02 -9.66 -9.81
C ALA A 31 1.06 -8.71 -10.32
N ILE A 32 1.71 -9.06 -11.43
CA ILE A 32 2.70 -8.19 -12.06
C ILE A 32 2.20 -7.79 -13.45
N TYR A 33 2.08 -6.49 -13.69
CA TYR A 33 1.86 -5.96 -15.04
C TYR A 33 3.17 -6.08 -15.85
N ALA A 34 3.13 -6.89 -16.89
CA ALA A 34 4.23 -7.23 -17.79
C ALA A 34 4.34 -6.17 -18.90
N ARG A 35 4.83 -4.98 -18.52
CA ARG A 35 5.07 -3.89 -19.48
C ARG A 35 6.03 -4.36 -20.58
N GLY A 36 5.65 -4.18 -21.84
CA GLY A 36 6.48 -4.54 -22.98
C GLY A 36 7.78 -3.73 -22.99
N PRO A 37 8.93 -4.33 -23.33
CA PRO A 37 10.22 -3.64 -23.28
C PRO A 37 10.36 -2.54 -24.36
N ASN A 38 9.62 -2.64 -25.48
CA ASN A 38 9.79 -1.78 -26.67
C ASN A 38 8.43 -1.45 -27.33
N SER A 39 8.39 -0.41 -28.18
CA SER A 39 7.20 0.14 -28.88
C SER A 39 6.47 -0.80 -29.85
N SER A 40 6.95 -2.03 -30.07
CA SER A 40 6.33 -2.97 -31.02
C SER A 40 5.05 -3.61 -30.50
N VAL A 41 4.84 -3.61 -29.18
CA VAL A 41 3.58 -4.03 -28.54
C VAL A 41 3.04 -2.83 -27.77
N LEU A 42 1.80 -2.43 -28.06
CA LEU A 42 1.15 -1.35 -27.32
C LEU A 42 0.94 -1.80 -25.88
N ASN A 43 1.49 -1.06 -24.92
CA ASN A 43 1.24 -1.29 -23.51
C ASN A 43 -0.25 -1.05 -23.23
N ASN A 44 -0.92 -2.10 -22.78
CA ASN A 44 -2.32 -2.11 -22.44
C ASN A 44 -2.56 -2.90 -21.15
N PRO A 45 -2.76 -2.23 -20.01
CA PRO A 45 -3.07 -2.92 -18.76
C PRO A 45 -4.49 -3.53 -18.74
N HIS A 46 -5.34 -3.23 -19.73
CA HIS A 46 -6.62 -3.93 -19.97
C HIS A 46 -6.48 -5.17 -20.86
N ASP A 47 -5.25 -5.52 -21.29
CA ASP A 47 -4.97 -6.79 -21.98
C ASP A 47 -4.41 -7.80 -20.98
N GLU A 48 -5.19 -8.85 -20.68
CA GLU A 48 -4.80 -9.91 -19.74
C GLU A 48 -3.43 -10.54 -20.08
N SER A 49 -3.09 -10.64 -21.37
CA SER A 49 -1.83 -11.25 -21.82
C SER A 49 -0.61 -10.47 -21.35
N GLN A 50 -0.79 -9.20 -20.96
CA GLN A 50 0.24 -8.34 -20.38
C GLN A 50 0.27 -8.41 -18.85
N TRP A 51 -0.30 -9.44 -18.24
CA TRP A 51 -0.20 -9.69 -16.81
C TRP A 51 0.41 -11.06 -16.52
N HIS A 52 1.40 -11.09 -15.62
CA HIS A 52 1.90 -12.33 -15.06
C HIS A 52 0.94 -12.84 -13.98
N LEU A 53 0.03 -13.73 -14.39
CA LEU A 53 -1.05 -14.28 -13.56
C LEU A 53 -0.77 -15.73 -13.13
N GLN A 54 -1.11 -16.07 -11.90
CA GLN A 54 -1.23 -17.46 -11.47
C GLN A 54 -2.54 -18.04 -12.04
N PRO A 55 -2.70 -19.37 -12.13
CA PRO A 55 -3.90 -19.98 -12.71
C PRO A 55 -5.22 -19.49 -12.08
N PHE A 56 -5.24 -19.23 -10.77
CA PHE A 56 -6.43 -18.73 -10.08
C PHE A 56 -6.69 -17.22 -10.27
N GLN A 57 -5.74 -16.48 -10.85
CA GLN A 57 -5.83 -15.02 -11.07
C GLN A 57 -6.29 -14.69 -12.49
N ARG A 58 -6.56 -15.69 -13.32
CA ARG A 58 -7.04 -15.49 -14.68
C ARG A 58 -8.37 -14.73 -14.69
N GLY A 59 -8.48 -13.75 -15.56
CA GLY A 59 -9.60 -12.82 -15.65
C GLY A 59 -9.61 -11.71 -14.60
N GLU A 60 -8.66 -11.65 -13.65
CA GLU A 60 -8.66 -10.64 -12.59
C GLU A 60 -8.02 -9.29 -12.99
N HIS A 61 -7.39 -9.19 -14.16
CA HIS A 61 -6.68 -7.97 -14.60
C HIS A 61 -7.55 -6.70 -14.55
N GLU A 62 -8.82 -6.78 -14.96
CA GLU A 62 -9.76 -5.65 -14.83
C GLU A 62 -10.08 -5.30 -13.38
N THR A 63 -10.12 -6.30 -12.49
CA THR A 63 -10.27 -6.05 -11.04
C THR A 63 -9.05 -5.30 -10.49
N PHE A 64 -7.83 -5.66 -10.92
CA PHE A 64 -6.62 -4.92 -10.55
C PHE A 64 -6.66 -3.47 -11.06
N MET A 65 -7.14 -3.26 -12.29
CA MET A 65 -7.31 -1.90 -12.84
C MET A 65 -8.36 -1.08 -12.09
N GLN A 66 -9.46 -1.69 -11.66
CA GLN A 66 -10.43 -1.04 -10.78
C GLN A 66 -9.82 -0.64 -9.43
N HIS A 67 -9.01 -1.51 -8.82
CA HIS A 67 -8.30 -1.21 -7.56
C HIS A 67 -7.32 -0.05 -7.76
N ILE A 68 -6.52 -0.08 -8.83
CA ILE A 68 -5.61 1.00 -9.21
C ILE A 68 -6.39 2.33 -9.35
N ALA A 69 -7.46 2.34 -10.15
CA ALA A 69 -8.25 3.56 -10.38
C ALA A 69 -8.87 4.10 -9.07
N ALA A 70 -9.45 3.23 -8.25
CA ALA A 70 -10.03 3.59 -6.96
C ALA A 70 -8.98 4.19 -6.01
N SER A 71 -7.79 3.60 -5.94
CA SER A 71 -6.69 4.12 -5.10
C SER A 71 -6.23 5.50 -5.53
N PHE A 72 -6.09 5.76 -6.82
CA PHE A 72 -5.72 7.10 -7.30
C PHE A 72 -6.84 8.13 -7.13
N ALA A 73 -8.10 7.72 -7.18
CA ALA A 73 -9.23 8.62 -6.91
C ALA A 73 -9.17 9.24 -5.51
N TYR A 74 -8.68 8.49 -4.50
CA TYR A 74 -8.50 8.98 -3.12
C TYR A 74 -7.55 10.18 -3.02
N ILE A 75 -6.53 10.24 -3.87
CA ILE A 75 -5.51 11.29 -3.84
C ILE A 75 -5.71 12.36 -4.92
N THR A 76 -6.77 12.27 -5.72
CA THR A 76 -7.04 13.21 -6.82
C THR A 76 -8.43 13.85 -6.78
N THR A 77 -9.46 13.12 -6.35
CA THR A 77 -10.87 13.57 -6.44
C THR A 77 -11.63 13.52 -5.12
N SER A 78 -11.11 12.79 -4.12
CA SER A 78 -11.68 12.77 -2.76
C SER A 78 -11.57 14.14 -2.09
N THR A 79 -12.53 14.48 -1.22
CA THR A 79 -12.45 15.68 -0.37
C THR A 79 -11.28 15.65 0.60
N ALA A 80 -10.74 14.47 0.91
CA ALA A 80 -9.59 14.28 1.80
C ALA A 80 -8.25 14.12 1.06
N HIS A 81 -8.20 14.38 -0.26
CA HIS A 81 -7.02 14.09 -1.09
C HIS A 81 -5.73 14.76 -0.58
N GLU A 82 -5.80 16.01 -0.12
CA GLU A 82 -4.64 16.75 0.41
C GLU A 82 -4.07 16.13 1.70
N ARG A 83 -4.87 15.34 2.44
CA ARG A 83 -4.48 14.66 3.69
C ARG A 83 -4.09 13.20 3.48
N THR A 84 -4.30 12.69 2.26
CA THR A 84 -4.16 11.28 1.94
C THR A 84 -2.82 10.99 1.28
N VAL A 85 -2.19 9.89 1.68
CA VAL A 85 -1.03 9.29 1.02
C VAL A 85 -1.43 7.91 0.53
N LEU A 86 -1.14 7.63 -0.75
CA LEU A 86 -1.27 6.32 -1.35
C LEU A 86 0.05 5.55 -1.23
N VAL A 87 0.01 4.38 -0.61
CA VAL A 87 1.09 3.40 -0.67
C VAL A 87 0.66 2.26 -1.59
N ILE A 88 1.39 2.05 -2.68
CA ILE A 88 1.26 0.87 -3.52
C ILE A 88 2.20 -0.19 -2.96
N SER A 89 1.66 -1.35 -2.55
CA SER A 89 2.40 -2.33 -1.76
C SER A 89 2.37 -3.73 -2.37
N GLY A 90 3.58 -4.25 -2.58
CA GLY A 90 3.82 -5.57 -3.15
C GLY A 90 5.24 -5.68 -3.71
N GLY A 91 5.97 -6.69 -3.27
CA GLY A 91 7.36 -6.93 -3.63
C GLY A 91 7.55 -7.73 -4.91
N ALA A 92 8.80 -8.07 -5.21
CA ALA A 92 9.15 -8.89 -6.37
C ALA A 92 8.92 -10.38 -6.08
N THR A 93 7.66 -10.81 -6.12
CA THR A 93 7.22 -12.15 -5.71
C THR A 93 7.50 -13.26 -6.73
N ARG A 94 7.90 -12.89 -7.97
CA ARG A 94 8.15 -13.82 -9.09
C ARG A 94 9.62 -13.85 -9.56
N ARG A 95 10.57 -13.50 -8.68
CA ARG A 95 12.01 -13.56 -9.01
C ARG A 95 12.47 -14.94 -9.51
N GLY A 96 11.89 -16.02 -8.98
CA GLY A 96 12.17 -17.39 -9.43
C GLY A 96 11.74 -17.68 -10.87
N GLU A 97 10.83 -16.88 -11.42
CA GLU A 97 10.34 -16.95 -12.80
C GLU A 97 11.09 -15.97 -13.73
N GLY A 98 12.17 -15.34 -13.25
CA GLY A 98 12.93 -14.33 -14.00
C GLY A 98 12.31 -12.93 -14.01
N VAL A 99 11.20 -12.72 -13.30
CA VAL A 99 10.53 -11.42 -13.20
C VAL A 99 11.04 -10.66 -11.98
N GLY A 100 11.91 -9.67 -12.23
CA GLY A 100 12.61 -8.92 -11.17
C GLY A 100 11.90 -7.68 -10.64
N ILE A 101 10.89 -7.17 -11.36
CA ILE A 101 10.12 -5.99 -10.96
C ILE A 101 9.21 -6.32 -9.77
N SER A 102 9.02 -5.35 -8.87
CA SER A 102 8.05 -5.47 -7.78
C SER A 102 6.62 -5.36 -8.31
N GLU A 103 5.67 -6.03 -7.65
CA GLU A 103 4.26 -5.86 -7.96
C GLU A 103 3.85 -4.37 -7.85
N ALA A 104 4.31 -3.67 -6.80
CA ALA A 104 4.02 -2.26 -6.58
C ALA A 104 4.45 -1.35 -7.75
N ARG A 105 5.68 -1.53 -8.24
CA ARG A 105 6.18 -0.75 -9.38
C ARG A 105 5.44 -1.11 -10.67
N SER A 106 5.08 -2.37 -10.85
CA SER A 106 4.29 -2.80 -12.01
C SER A 106 2.87 -2.19 -12.02
N TYR A 107 2.23 -2.04 -10.85
CA TYR A 107 0.92 -1.39 -10.74
C TYR A 107 0.99 0.11 -11.04
N LEU A 108 2.08 0.78 -10.63
CA LEU A 108 2.33 2.16 -11.03
C LEU A 108 2.49 2.29 -12.56
N HIS A 109 3.22 1.37 -13.19
CA HIS A 109 3.31 1.33 -14.65
C HIS A 109 1.94 1.11 -15.32
N ALA A 110 1.13 0.19 -14.80
CA ALA A 110 -0.22 -0.07 -15.28
C ALA A 110 -1.09 1.19 -15.21
N TYR A 111 -1.02 1.95 -14.12
CA TYR A 111 -1.70 3.24 -14.02
C TYR A 111 -1.27 4.21 -15.13
N CYS A 112 0.04 4.43 -15.30
CA CYS A 112 0.57 5.36 -16.31
C CYS A 112 0.19 4.96 -17.74
N ASP A 113 0.32 3.68 -18.09
CA ASP A 113 -0.02 3.20 -19.43
C ASP A 113 -1.55 3.23 -19.66
N GLY A 114 -2.37 2.92 -18.65
CA GLY A 114 -3.83 3.02 -18.73
C GLY A 114 -4.36 4.46 -18.85
N GLN A 115 -3.70 5.42 -18.21
CA GLN A 115 -4.01 6.85 -18.40
C GLN A 115 -3.75 7.32 -19.84
N THR A 116 -2.67 6.83 -20.45
CA THR A 116 -2.32 7.22 -21.83
C THR A 116 -3.42 6.82 -22.81
N GLN A 117 -4.08 5.68 -22.58
CA GLN A 117 -5.17 5.19 -23.43
C GLN A 117 -6.47 5.99 -23.26
N THR A 118 -6.83 6.34 -22.02
CA THR A 118 -8.05 7.14 -21.76
C THR A 118 -7.96 8.56 -22.32
N ARG A 119 -6.75 9.12 -22.42
CA ARG A 119 -6.49 10.43 -23.05
C ARG A 119 -6.77 10.48 -24.55
N VAL A 120 -6.82 9.33 -25.23
CA VAL A 120 -7.15 9.27 -26.67
C VAL A 120 -8.66 9.51 -26.91
N GLY A 121 -9.50 9.57 -25.85
CA GLY A 121 -10.96 9.71 -25.99
C GLY A 121 -11.69 10.70 -25.06
N ALA A 122 -11.11 11.23 -23.98
CA ALA A 122 -11.82 12.14 -23.08
C ALA A 122 -10.93 13.16 -22.33
N ALA A 123 -11.51 14.30 -21.95
CA ALA A 123 -10.94 15.39 -21.16
C ALA A 123 -10.69 15.00 -19.68
N GLY A 124 -9.89 13.95 -19.46
CA GLY A 124 -9.52 13.49 -18.13
C GLY A 124 -8.53 14.43 -17.44
N VAL A 125 -8.57 14.45 -16.11
CA VAL A 125 -7.57 15.11 -15.26
C VAL A 125 -6.21 14.46 -15.54
N ASN A 126 -5.25 15.24 -16.04
CA ASN A 126 -3.88 14.79 -16.21
C ASN A 126 -3.22 14.70 -14.83
N VAL A 127 -3.12 13.49 -14.29
CA VAL A 127 -2.42 13.27 -13.02
C VAL A 127 -0.93 13.16 -13.33
N ASP A 128 -0.16 14.13 -12.85
CA ASP A 128 1.30 14.07 -12.92
C ASP A 128 1.83 13.14 -11.82
N VAL A 129 2.04 11.88 -12.20
CA VAL A 129 2.55 10.84 -11.29
C VAL A 129 3.93 11.20 -10.76
N GLU A 130 4.77 11.89 -11.53
CA GLU A 130 6.11 12.28 -11.08
C GLU A 130 6.01 13.33 -9.97
N THR A 131 5.12 14.31 -10.13
CA THR A 131 4.79 15.26 -9.04
C THR A 131 4.31 14.52 -7.80
N LEU A 132 3.33 13.62 -7.93
CA LEU A 132 2.80 12.87 -6.78
C LEU A 132 3.86 12.03 -6.05
N LEU A 133 4.81 11.46 -6.79
CA LEU A 133 5.95 10.73 -6.21
C LEU A 133 6.92 11.67 -5.50
N SER A 134 7.29 12.79 -6.13
CA SER A 134 8.24 13.76 -5.57
C SER A 134 7.70 14.45 -4.32
N GLU A 135 6.38 14.70 -4.26
CA GLU A 135 5.68 15.27 -3.10
C GLU A 135 5.39 14.23 -2.01
N GLY A 136 5.67 12.95 -2.25
CA GLY A 136 5.42 11.86 -1.31
C GLY A 136 3.94 11.54 -1.10
N GLN A 137 3.06 11.99 -2.00
CA GLN A 137 1.64 11.65 -1.99
C GLN A 137 1.38 10.23 -2.55
N VAL A 138 2.24 9.74 -3.43
CA VAL A 138 2.33 8.34 -3.84
C VAL A 138 3.67 7.77 -3.38
N LEU A 139 3.63 6.61 -2.72
CA LEU A 139 4.81 5.89 -2.24
C LEU A 139 4.77 4.45 -2.73
N LEU A 140 5.93 3.89 -3.05
CA LEU A 140 6.08 2.45 -3.29
C LEU A 140 6.59 1.74 -2.05
N GLU A 141 5.97 0.60 -1.76
CA GLU A 141 6.42 -0.40 -0.79
C GLU A 141 6.70 -1.69 -1.59
N GLU A 142 7.98 -2.02 -1.78
CA GLU A 142 8.44 -3.03 -2.75
C GLU A 142 8.98 -4.31 -2.06
N TYR A 143 8.64 -4.55 -0.78
CA TYR A 143 9.14 -5.68 -0.01
C TYR A 143 8.05 -6.66 0.45
N ALA A 144 6.79 -6.25 0.53
CA ALA A 144 5.73 -7.13 1.00
C ALA A 144 5.56 -8.36 0.09
N THR A 145 5.50 -9.54 0.69
CA THR A 145 5.31 -10.81 0.00
C THR A 145 3.98 -11.48 0.37
N ASP A 146 3.19 -10.88 1.25
CA ASP A 146 1.84 -11.31 1.61
C ASP A 146 0.99 -10.13 2.11
N SER A 147 -0.28 -10.42 2.43
CA SER A 147 -1.25 -9.42 2.89
C SER A 147 -0.95 -8.80 4.26
N LEU A 148 -0.31 -9.53 5.19
CA LEU A 148 0.07 -8.95 6.48
C LEU A 148 1.19 -7.94 6.28
N GLN A 149 2.18 -8.30 5.47
CA GLN A 149 3.27 -7.42 5.10
C GLN A 149 2.77 -6.21 4.30
N ASN A 150 1.77 -6.38 3.41
CA ASN A 150 1.16 -5.26 2.72
C ASN A 150 0.61 -4.22 3.72
N LEU A 151 -0.03 -4.66 4.80
CA LEU A 151 -0.52 -3.76 5.85
C LEU A 151 0.65 -3.14 6.62
N LEU A 152 1.47 -3.97 7.27
CA LEU A 152 2.47 -3.53 8.22
C LEU A 152 3.58 -2.71 7.57
N PHE A 153 4.07 -3.11 6.39
CA PHE A 153 5.13 -2.38 5.70
C PHE A 153 4.62 -1.07 5.12
N SER A 154 3.35 -0.99 4.72
CA SER A 154 2.75 0.27 4.27
C SER A 154 2.60 1.28 5.42
N ILE A 155 2.22 0.83 6.62
CA ILE A 155 2.19 1.68 7.83
C ILE A 155 3.58 2.22 8.13
N VAL A 156 4.61 1.37 8.10
CA VAL A 156 6.01 1.79 8.27
C VAL A 156 6.45 2.74 7.16
N ARG A 157 6.07 2.47 5.90
CA ARG A 157 6.41 3.31 4.75
C ARG A 157 5.81 4.71 4.87
N PHE A 158 4.56 4.80 5.33
CA PHE A 158 3.88 6.05 5.64
C PHE A 158 4.60 6.80 6.76
N ARG A 159 4.86 6.15 7.90
CA ARG A 159 5.53 6.78 9.05
C ARG A 159 6.90 7.36 8.70
N ARG A 160 7.64 6.69 7.81
CA ARG A 160 8.94 7.16 7.32
C ARG A 160 8.84 8.38 6.40
N ALA A 161 7.79 8.48 5.61
CA ALA A 161 7.59 9.61 4.70
C ALA A 161 6.96 10.82 5.41
N VAL A 162 5.98 10.58 6.28
CA VAL A 162 5.13 11.62 6.87
C VAL A 162 5.61 12.08 8.24
N GLY A 163 6.29 11.22 9.00
CA GLY A 163 6.76 11.56 10.35
C GLY A 163 5.77 11.20 11.48
N THR A 164 4.53 10.85 11.17
CA THR A 164 3.49 10.43 12.12
C THR A 164 2.87 9.08 11.70
N TRP A 165 2.15 8.43 12.61
CA TRP A 165 1.36 7.23 12.26
C TRP A 165 0.04 7.65 11.60
N PRO A 166 -0.50 6.87 10.64
CA PRO A 166 -1.76 7.23 10.01
C PRO A 166 -2.90 7.15 11.02
N ARG A 167 -3.82 8.12 10.95
CA ARG A 167 -5.05 8.13 11.76
C ARG A 167 -6.09 7.16 11.19
N MET A 168 -6.17 7.05 9.87
CA MET A 168 -7.12 6.17 9.18
C MET A 168 -6.41 5.38 8.10
N ILE A 169 -6.70 4.08 8.01
CA ILE A 169 -6.23 3.20 6.92
C ILE A 169 -7.41 2.78 6.04
N THR A 170 -7.26 2.94 4.73
CA THR A 170 -8.15 2.32 3.74
C THR A 170 -7.36 1.33 2.90
N VAL A 171 -7.65 0.05 3.06
CA VAL A 171 -7.03 -1.03 2.27
C VAL A 171 -7.85 -1.24 1.01
N VAL A 172 -7.24 -1.02 -0.16
CA VAL A 172 -7.81 -1.33 -1.47
C VAL A 172 -7.28 -2.68 -1.93
N THR A 173 -8.17 -3.67 -2.00
CA THR A 173 -7.83 -5.05 -2.37
C THR A 173 -9.08 -5.82 -2.82
N HIS A 174 -9.03 -7.14 -2.97
CA HIS A 174 -10.22 -7.94 -3.23
C HIS A 174 -11.17 -7.95 -2.02
N ALA A 175 -12.47 -7.76 -2.25
CA ALA A 175 -13.51 -7.76 -1.22
C ALA A 175 -13.46 -9.00 -0.31
N PHE A 176 -13.17 -10.17 -0.88
CA PHE A 176 -13.06 -11.42 -0.11
C PHE A 176 -11.92 -11.43 0.91
N LYS A 177 -10.94 -10.52 0.78
CA LYS A 177 -9.82 -10.40 1.72
C LYS A 177 -10.18 -9.57 2.95
N ALA A 178 -11.35 -8.94 2.97
CA ALA A 178 -11.74 -7.98 4.01
C ALA A 178 -11.68 -8.60 5.43
N GLU A 179 -12.28 -9.77 5.62
CA GLU A 179 -12.27 -10.52 6.88
C GLU A 179 -10.83 -10.72 7.37
N ARG A 180 -9.92 -11.18 6.49
CA ARG A 180 -8.52 -11.39 6.89
C ARG A 180 -7.83 -10.10 7.34
N PHE A 181 -8.09 -8.96 6.69
CA PHE A 181 -7.48 -7.70 7.11
C PHE A 181 -8.06 -7.19 8.44
N LEU A 182 -9.38 -7.24 8.60
CA LEU A 182 -10.08 -6.66 9.74
C LEU A 182 -10.06 -7.55 10.99
N ASP A 183 -10.15 -8.87 10.82
CA ASP A 183 -10.32 -9.82 11.93
C ASP A 183 -9.03 -10.54 12.31
N LEU A 184 -8.02 -10.56 11.41
CA LEU A 184 -6.73 -11.21 11.65
C LEU A 184 -5.57 -10.22 11.65
N HIS A 185 -5.31 -9.52 10.54
CA HIS A 185 -4.10 -8.70 10.40
C HIS A 185 -4.08 -7.46 11.29
N ALA A 186 -5.15 -6.65 11.27
CA ALA A 186 -5.24 -5.47 12.12
C ALA A 186 -5.15 -5.84 13.61
N PRO A 187 -5.90 -6.85 14.12
CA PRO A 187 -5.76 -7.30 15.49
C PRO A 187 -4.36 -7.84 15.83
N ALA A 188 -3.70 -8.54 14.90
CA ALA A 188 -2.34 -9.07 15.13
C ALA A 188 -1.29 -7.98 15.35
N ILE A 189 -1.53 -6.77 14.83
CA ILE A 189 -0.66 -5.60 15.02
C ILE A 189 -1.28 -4.56 15.96
N HIS A 190 -2.32 -4.90 16.70
CA HIS A 190 -3.07 -4.00 17.60
C HIS A 190 -3.56 -2.71 16.90
N TRP A 191 -3.91 -2.78 15.62
CA TRP A 191 -4.47 -1.62 14.94
C TRP A 191 -5.91 -1.37 15.43
N PRO A 192 -6.28 -0.13 15.78
CA PRO A 192 -7.63 0.15 16.27
C PRO A 192 -8.70 -0.16 15.21
N PRO A 193 -9.78 -0.88 15.55
CA PRO A 193 -10.76 -1.39 14.59
C PRO A 193 -11.57 -0.28 13.90
N ASP A 194 -11.73 0.87 14.55
CA ASP A 194 -12.39 2.08 14.03
C ASP A 194 -11.49 2.90 13.10
N ARG A 195 -10.19 2.56 13.03
CA ARG A 195 -9.17 3.27 12.24
C ARG A 195 -8.69 2.49 11.02
N ILE A 196 -9.44 1.47 10.61
CA ILE A 196 -9.18 0.70 9.39
C ILE A 196 -10.48 0.31 8.69
N ARG A 197 -10.45 0.35 7.35
CA ARG A 197 -11.52 -0.17 6.49
C ARG A 197 -10.93 -0.82 5.25
N VAL A 198 -11.69 -1.72 4.65
CA VAL A 198 -11.34 -2.39 3.40
C VAL A 198 -12.32 -1.97 2.32
N GLN A 199 -11.80 -1.49 1.19
CA GLN A 199 -12.55 -1.29 -0.03
C GLN A 199 -12.11 -2.35 -1.04
N GLY A 200 -13.07 -3.09 -1.59
CA GLY A 200 -12.72 -4.07 -2.59
C GLY A 200 -13.82 -4.40 -3.57
N THR A 201 -13.37 -4.84 -4.74
CA THR A 201 -14.19 -5.51 -5.76
C THR A 201 -13.66 -6.92 -5.97
N SER A 202 -14.53 -7.88 -6.25
CA SER A 202 -14.12 -9.27 -6.50
C SER A 202 -15.04 -9.93 -7.50
N LEU A 203 -14.48 -10.80 -8.34
CA LEU A 203 -15.26 -11.71 -9.17
C LEU A 203 -15.91 -12.78 -8.28
N ALA A 204 -17.13 -13.21 -8.60
CA ALA A 204 -17.85 -14.19 -7.77
C ALA A 204 -17.11 -15.55 -7.65
N SER A 205 -16.27 -15.90 -8.63
CA SER A 205 -15.54 -17.17 -8.71
C SER A 205 -14.38 -17.32 -7.70
N THR A 206 -13.98 -16.26 -6.99
CA THR A 206 -12.78 -16.26 -6.14
C THR A 206 -13.04 -16.45 -4.64
N LEU A 207 -14.32 -16.49 -4.23
CA LEU A 207 -14.73 -16.59 -2.82
C LEU A 207 -14.34 -17.92 -2.17
N LEU A 208 -14.49 -19.05 -2.87
CA LEU A 208 -14.27 -20.38 -2.27
C LEU A 208 -12.79 -20.63 -1.98
N ALA A 209 -11.89 -20.18 -2.88
CA ALA A 209 -10.45 -20.39 -2.74
C ALA A 209 -9.83 -19.59 -1.59
N GLU A 210 -10.36 -18.41 -1.24
CA GLU A 210 -9.83 -17.58 -0.16
C GLU A 210 -10.03 -18.21 1.22
N SER A 211 -11.25 -18.71 1.49
CA SER A 211 -11.59 -19.30 2.79
C SER A 211 -10.60 -20.40 3.18
N THR A 212 -10.25 -21.27 2.23
CA THR A 212 -9.42 -22.45 2.48
C THR A 212 -7.93 -22.14 2.41
N ASN A 213 -7.49 -21.32 1.46
CA ASN A 213 -6.05 -21.16 1.15
C ASN A 213 -5.39 -19.96 1.84
N ALA A 214 -6.18 -19.11 2.49
CA ALA A 214 -5.74 -17.82 2.98
C ALA A 214 -6.24 -17.48 4.38
N ILE A 215 -7.56 -17.50 4.64
CA ILE A 215 -8.11 -17.18 5.97
C ILE A 215 -7.68 -18.23 6.99
N LEU A 216 -7.93 -19.52 6.71
CA LEU A 216 -7.57 -20.61 7.63
C LEU A 216 -6.08 -20.62 8.02
N PRO A 217 -5.11 -20.50 7.08
CA PRO A 217 -3.70 -20.41 7.45
C PRO A 217 -3.36 -19.26 8.41
N PHE A 218 -3.85 -18.04 8.14
CA PHE A 218 -3.55 -16.89 8.99
C PHE A 218 -4.28 -16.94 10.34
N ALA A 219 -5.46 -17.58 10.42
CA ALA A 219 -6.15 -17.79 11.69
C ALA A 219 -5.33 -18.64 12.68
N THR A 220 -4.49 -19.54 12.17
CA THR A 220 -3.58 -20.38 12.98
C THR A 220 -2.14 -19.88 13.06
N ASP A 221 -1.78 -18.88 12.25
CA ASP A 221 -0.42 -18.35 12.12
C ASP A 221 -0.48 -16.85 11.75
N LEU A 222 -0.88 -16.03 12.73
CA LEU A 222 -1.15 -14.60 12.56
C LEU A 222 0.03 -13.84 11.95
N TYR A 223 1.26 -14.27 12.24
CA TYR A 223 2.48 -13.60 11.82
C TYR A 223 3.16 -14.25 10.61
N ALA A 224 2.54 -15.27 10.01
CA ALA A 224 3.08 -16.02 8.87
C ALA A 224 4.50 -16.55 9.13
N SER A 225 4.69 -17.13 10.31
CA SER A 225 5.93 -17.70 10.83
C SER A 225 5.97 -19.23 10.80
N GLY A 226 4.81 -19.87 10.68
CA GLY A 226 4.66 -21.31 10.53
C GLY A 226 5.06 -21.81 9.14
N PRO A 227 5.28 -23.12 8.98
CA PRO A 227 5.93 -23.69 7.79
C PRO A 227 5.18 -23.41 6.47
N ILE A 228 3.85 -23.34 6.50
CA ILE A 228 3.03 -23.08 5.31
C ILE A 228 3.23 -21.65 4.80
N LEU A 229 3.04 -20.65 5.66
CA LEU A 229 3.10 -19.25 5.27
C LEU A 229 4.55 -18.77 5.14
N ALA A 230 5.45 -19.22 6.01
CA ALA A 230 6.88 -18.97 5.87
C ALA A 230 7.45 -19.60 4.59
N GLY A 231 6.99 -20.80 4.20
CA GLY A 231 7.34 -21.43 2.93
C GLY A 231 6.88 -20.61 1.73
N LYS A 232 5.64 -20.10 1.74
CA LYS A 232 5.14 -19.18 0.71
C LYS A 232 5.98 -17.90 0.62
N ARG A 233 6.33 -17.29 1.76
CA ARG A 233 7.23 -16.14 1.84
C ARG A 233 8.59 -16.45 1.21
N ALA A 234 9.22 -17.56 1.61
CA ALA A 234 10.53 -17.97 1.10
C ALA A 234 10.51 -18.23 -0.42
N ALA A 235 9.45 -18.86 -0.95
CA ALA A 235 9.26 -19.07 -2.39
C ALA A 235 9.16 -17.73 -3.18
N ARG A 236 8.64 -16.68 -2.54
CA ARG A 236 8.59 -15.30 -3.07
C ARG A 236 9.89 -14.53 -2.81
N GLY A 237 10.93 -15.21 -2.35
CA GLY A 237 12.25 -14.64 -2.07
C GLY A 237 12.35 -13.88 -0.75
N TRP A 238 11.34 -13.93 0.13
CA TRP A 238 11.40 -13.25 1.42
C TRP A 238 12.52 -13.80 2.31
N ARG A 239 13.30 -12.89 2.90
CA ARG A 239 14.33 -13.18 3.91
C ARG A 239 14.31 -12.07 4.95
N LEU A 240 14.54 -12.40 6.23
CA LEU A 240 14.63 -11.39 7.28
C LEU A 240 15.70 -10.32 7.00
N VAL A 241 16.74 -10.63 6.22
CA VAL A 241 17.74 -9.62 5.81
C VAL A 241 17.13 -8.46 5.00
N HIS A 242 15.99 -8.68 4.32
CA HIS A 242 15.28 -7.62 3.60
C HIS A 242 14.70 -6.56 4.54
N LEU A 243 14.48 -6.89 5.81
CA LEU A 243 14.19 -5.90 6.84
C LEU A 243 15.33 -4.86 6.88
N GLY A 244 16.60 -5.23 6.71
CA GLY A 244 17.71 -4.26 6.65
C GLY A 244 17.59 -3.20 5.54
N GLY A 245 16.85 -3.47 4.46
CA GLY A 245 16.53 -2.51 3.40
C GLY A 245 15.39 -1.53 3.77
N ILE A 246 14.64 -1.84 4.82
CA ILE A 246 13.65 -0.96 5.45
C ILE A 246 14.40 -0.18 6.54
N VAL A 247 14.86 1.04 6.25
CA VAL A 247 15.58 1.86 7.25
C VAL A 247 14.70 2.10 8.48
N PHE A 248 15.19 1.68 9.66
CA PHE A 248 14.42 1.60 10.91
C PHE A 248 14.51 2.83 11.82
N ALA A 249 15.25 3.87 11.43
CA ALA A 249 15.42 5.04 12.27
C ALA A 249 14.06 5.69 12.59
N GLY A 250 13.76 5.84 13.89
CA GLY A 250 12.57 6.55 14.37
C GLY A 250 11.26 5.76 14.44
N LEU A 251 11.27 4.43 14.31
CA LEU A 251 10.06 3.60 14.45
C LEU A 251 9.72 3.21 15.91
N GLY A 252 10.72 3.23 16.79
CA GLY A 252 10.61 2.73 18.17
C GLY A 252 10.83 1.22 18.29
N ASP A 253 11.28 0.78 19.46
CA ASP A 253 11.74 -0.60 19.69
C ASP A 253 10.61 -1.64 19.56
N ALA A 254 9.40 -1.31 20.02
CA ALA A 254 8.25 -2.21 19.96
C ALA A 254 7.86 -2.55 18.52
N VAL A 255 7.81 -1.55 17.63
CA VAL A 255 7.51 -1.77 16.19
C VAL A 255 8.61 -2.62 15.55
N TRP A 256 9.86 -2.41 15.94
CA TRP A 256 10.97 -3.21 15.44
C TRP A 256 10.91 -4.66 15.89
N ARG A 257 10.50 -4.91 17.13
CA ARG A 257 10.23 -6.28 17.63
C ARG A 257 9.03 -6.90 16.94
N LEU A 258 7.95 -6.17 16.70
CA LEU A 258 6.79 -6.64 15.94
C LEU A 258 7.19 -7.10 14.52
N LEU A 259 8.00 -6.31 13.81
CA LEU A 259 8.47 -6.65 12.46
C LEU A 259 9.30 -7.94 12.39
N ARG A 260 9.85 -8.37 13.53
CA ARG A 260 10.66 -9.59 13.69
C ARG A 260 9.92 -10.68 14.46
N TRP A 261 8.69 -10.40 14.88
CA TRP A 261 7.93 -11.29 15.72
C TRP A 261 7.66 -12.60 14.98
N GLN A 262 7.90 -13.69 15.68
CA GLN A 262 7.65 -15.04 15.21
C GLN A 262 7.00 -15.80 16.35
N GLY A 263 6.03 -16.63 16.03
CA GLY A 263 5.34 -17.46 17.00
C GLY A 263 3.82 -17.41 16.85
N PRO A 264 3.13 -18.38 17.48
CA PRO A 264 1.67 -18.47 17.44
C PRO A 264 1.00 -17.47 18.40
N GLU A 265 1.74 -16.96 19.39
CA GLU A 265 1.22 -16.04 20.38
C GLU A 265 1.08 -14.63 19.80
N ARG A 266 0.05 -13.91 20.26
CA ARG A 266 -0.12 -12.49 19.96
C ARG A 266 1.08 -11.71 20.49
N PHE A 267 1.49 -10.70 19.74
CA PHE A 267 2.52 -9.76 20.13
C PHE A 267 2.13 -9.08 21.45
N GLY A 268 3.01 -9.10 22.45
CA GLY A 268 2.65 -8.71 23.83
C GLY A 268 2.93 -7.27 24.20
N GLU A 269 3.64 -6.50 23.36
CA GLU A 269 4.04 -5.14 23.69
C GLU A 269 3.07 -4.11 23.12
N ARG A 270 2.97 -2.97 23.83
CA ARG A 270 2.20 -1.82 23.36
C ARG A 270 2.86 -1.16 22.16
N LEU A 271 2.06 -0.86 21.16
CA LEU A 271 2.46 -0.26 19.89
C LEU A 271 2.03 1.22 19.85
N PRO A 272 2.77 2.06 19.12
CA PRO A 272 2.61 3.52 19.19
C PRO A 272 1.32 4.05 18.56
N TRP A 273 0.57 3.22 17.83
CA TRP A 273 -0.74 3.58 17.28
C TRP A 273 -1.92 3.21 18.18
N GLU A 274 -1.65 2.56 19.32
CA GLU A 274 -2.66 2.24 20.35
C GLU A 274 -3.00 3.45 21.24
N GLU A 275 -2.36 4.60 21.04
CA GLU A 275 -2.70 5.82 21.77
C GLU A 275 -3.98 6.44 21.19
N GLU A 276 -5.00 6.55 22.03
CA GLU A 276 -6.13 7.45 21.78
C GLU A 276 -5.56 8.89 21.76
N GLU A 277 -5.87 9.65 20.71
CA GLU A 277 -5.65 11.09 20.75
C GLU A 277 -6.57 11.64 21.85
N GLY A 278 -5.99 11.98 23.00
CA GLY A 278 -6.67 12.72 24.06
C GLY A 278 -7.08 14.12 23.63
#